data_AF-A0A3D1PN36-F1
#
_entry.id   AF-A0A3D1PN36-F1
#
_cell.length_a   1.000
_cell.length_b   1.000
_cell.length_c   1.000
_cell.angle_alpha   90.00
_cell.angle_beta   90.00
_cell.angle_gamma   90.00
#
_symmetry.space_group_name_H-M   'P 1'
#
loop_
_entity.id
_entity.type
_entity.pdbx_description
1 polymer ?
#
loop_
_entity_poly.entity_id
_entity_poly.type
_entity_poly.pdbx_seq_one_letter_code
_entity_poly.pdbx_strand_id
1 'polypeptide(L)'
;RMYNDMRNKTNRLSNCETANMGKTVQAAVQVRLAIEMLEEAGALETLPKPLQQAARLRMQYPEMPLAKLAEKFDPPVSKAGLSHRFKRIQEAAARLNAAASAQPEEQGNPKEPEPAGQDIAPSPQ
;
A
#
# COMPACT_ATOMS: atom_id res chain seq x y z
N ARG A 1 -28.67 -17.58 38.13
CA ARG A 1 -27.77 -17.20 37.01
C ARG A 1 -28.51 -16.26 36.05
N MET A 2 -28.72 -14.98 36.43
CA MET A 2 -29.53 -14.05 35.61
C MET A 2 -28.94 -12.62 35.55
N TYR A 3 -27.86 -12.35 36.30
CA TYR A 3 -27.22 -11.03 36.37
C TYR A 3 -26.02 -10.84 35.41
N ASN A 4 -25.64 -11.88 34.66
CA ASN A 4 -24.40 -11.88 33.87
C ASN A 4 -24.60 -11.57 32.38
N ASP A 5 -25.83 -11.67 31.85
CA ASP A 5 -26.11 -11.46 30.43
C ASP A 5 -26.16 -9.97 30.05
N MET A 6 -26.69 -9.10 30.92
CA MET A 6 -26.76 -7.66 30.64
C MET A 6 -25.39 -6.98 30.62
N ARG A 7 -24.44 -7.41 31.46
CA ARG A 7 -23.08 -6.85 31.47
C ARG A 7 -22.23 -7.29 30.26
N ASN A 8 -22.44 -8.51 29.76
CA ASN A 8 -21.69 -9.04 28.61
C ASN A 8 -22.08 -8.34 27.29
N LYS A 9 -23.34 -7.93 27.15
CA LYS A 9 -23.82 -7.18 25.98
C LYS A 9 -23.24 -5.77 25.92
N THR A 10 -23.12 -5.08 27.06
CA THR A 10 -22.46 -3.76 27.14
C THR A 10 -20.95 -3.87 26.93
N ASN A 11 -20.31 -4.91 27.49
CA ASN A 11 -18.89 -5.16 27.23
C ASN A 11 -18.63 -5.45 25.74
N ARG A 12 -19.50 -6.24 25.08
CA ARG A 12 -19.45 -6.43 23.63
C ARG A 12 -19.68 -5.15 22.83
N LEU A 13 -20.64 -4.30 23.21
CA LEU A 13 -20.90 -3.04 22.48
C LEU A 13 -19.70 -2.09 22.59
N SER A 14 -19.24 -1.86 23.82
CA SER A 14 -18.09 -0.98 24.11
C SER A 14 -16.78 -1.54 23.54
N ASN A 15 -16.58 -2.87 23.56
CA ASN A 15 -15.43 -3.53 22.93
C ASN A 15 -15.53 -3.51 21.40
N CYS A 16 -16.72 -3.67 20.81
CA CYS A 16 -16.93 -3.52 19.37
C CYS A 16 -16.68 -2.09 18.90
N GLU A 17 -17.08 -1.07 19.67
CA GLU A 17 -16.83 0.33 19.33
C GLU A 17 -15.32 0.67 19.48
N THR A 18 -14.70 0.26 20.58
CA THR A 18 -13.26 0.50 20.84
C THR A 18 -12.35 -0.24 19.85
N ALA A 19 -12.66 -1.50 19.51
CA ALA A 19 -11.91 -2.28 18.53
C ALA A 19 -12.13 -1.76 17.09
N ASN A 20 -13.29 -1.19 16.76
CA ASN A 20 -13.51 -0.57 15.45
C ASN A 20 -12.83 0.78 15.29
N MET A 21 -12.73 1.59 16.36
CA MET A 21 -12.02 2.87 16.32
C MET A 21 -10.53 2.67 16.01
N GLY A 22 -9.87 1.73 16.70
CA GLY A 22 -8.46 1.39 16.44
C GLY A 22 -8.21 0.95 14.99
N LYS A 23 -9.10 0.10 14.44
CA LYS A 23 -9.02 -0.35 13.04
C LYS A 23 -9.19 0.78 12.04
N THR A 24 -10.04 1.76 12.34
CA THR A 24 -10.30 2.88 11.43
C THR A 24 -9.12 3.85 11.37
N VAL A 25 -8.52 4.16 12.52
CA VAL A 25 -7.32 5.02 12.58
C VAL A 25 -6.14 4.33 11.91
N GLN A 26 -5.88 3.06 12.21
CA GLN A 26 -4.85 2.30 11.52
C GLN A 26 -5.09 2.23 10.01
N ALA A 27 -6.32 1.97 9.57
CA ALA A 27 -6.64 1.96 8.13
C ALA A 27 -6.31 3.30 7.48
N ALA A 28 -6.64 4.42 8.14
CA ALA A 28 -6.37 5.75 7.62
C ALA A 28 -4.87 6.06 7.47
N VAL A 29 -4.02 5.52 8.37
CA VAL A 29 -2.56 5.57 8.28
C VAL A 29 -2.04 4.68 7.15
N GLN A 30 -2.50 3.43 7.08
CA GLN A 30 -2.09 2.46 6.06
C GLN A 30 -2.44 2.92 4.64
N VAL A 31 -3.60 3.57 4.46
CA VAL A 31 -3.99 4.16 3.19
C VAL A 31 -3.02 5.27 2.78
N ARG A 32 -2.60 6.12 3.74
CA ARG A 32 -1.65 7.19 3.47
C ARG A 32 -0.30 6.62 3.01
N LEU A 33 0.25 5.66 3.76
CA LEU A 33 1.50 5.00 3.39
C LEU A 33 1.41 4.34 2.00
N ALA A 34 0.30 3.66 1.71
CA ALA A 34 0.08 3.08 0.39
C ALA A 34 0.04 4.13 -0.74
N ILE A 35 -0.53 5.31 -0.50
CA ILE A 35 -0.54 6.42 -1.45
C ILE A 35 0.89 6.92 -1.68
N GLU A 36 1.64 7.20 -0.60
CA GLU A 36 3.03 7.67 -0.68
C GLU A 36 3.90 6.68 -1.48
N MET A 37 3.81 5.38 -1.18
CA MET A 37 4.52 4.34 -1.94
C MET A 37 4.17 4.31 -3.43
N LEU A 38 2.88 4.48 -3.77
CA LEU A 38 2.44 4.52 -5.16
C LEU A 38 2.88 5.80 -5.87
N GLU A 39 2.96 6.92 -5.16
CA GLU A 39 3.48 8.19 -5.70
C GLU A 39 4.97 8.09 -5.99
N GLU A 40 5.76 7.57 -5.04
CA GLU A 40 7.21 7.40 -5.21
C GLU A 40 7.56 6.46 -6.37
N ALA A 41 6.78 5.41 -6.57
CA ALA A 41 6.97 4.48 -7.68
C ALA A 41 6.35 4.94 -9.02
N GLY A 42 5.70 6.11 -9.07
CA GLY A 42 4.97 6.58 -10.26
C GLY A 42 3.75 5.74 -10.62
N ALA A 43 3.38 4.77 -9.78
CA ALA A 43 2.27 3.86 -10.02
C ALA A 43 0.90 4.50 -9.71
N LEU A 44 0.84 5.58 -8.93
CA LEU A 44 -0.42 6.26 -8.61
C LEU A 44 -1.14 6.75 -9.88
N GLU A 45 -0.38 7.28 -10.85
CA GLU A 45 -0.94 7.83 -12.10
C GLU A 45 -1.48 6.74 -13.03
N THR A 46 -1.08 5.48 -12.83
CA THR A 46 -1.58 4.32 -13.57
C THR A 46 -2.95 3.85 -13.08
N LEU A 47 -3.36 4.25 -11.86
CA LEU A 47 -4.65 3.88 -11.30
C LEU A 47 -5.81 4.63 -11.96
N PRO A 48 -7.05 4.11 -11.90
CA PRO A 48 -8.23 4.84 -12.37
C PRO A 48 -8.36 6.24 -11.74
N LYS A 49 -8.79 7.23 -12.52
CA LYS A 49 -9.01 8.63 -12.07
C LYS A 49 -9.77 8.75 -10.73
N PRO A 50 -10.82 7.96 -10.43
CA PRO A 50 -11.50 8.02 -9.14
C PRO A 50 -10.64 7.62 -7.94
N LEU A 51 -9.65 6.75 -8.13
CA LEU A 51 -8.68 6.37 -7.10
C LEU A 51 -7.60 7.43 -6.94
N GLN A 52 -7.11 7.99 -8.04
CA GLN A 52 -6.18 9.12 -8.01
C GLN A 52 -6.77 10.31 -7.25
N GLN A 53 -8.03 10.66 -7.53
CA GLN A 53 -8.72 11.76 -6.85
C GLN A 53 -8.87 11.48 -5.35
N ALA A 54 -9.16 10.23 -4.97
CA ALA A 54 -9.25 9.84 -3.57
C ALA A 54 -7.90 9.92 -2.85
N ALA A 55 -6.82 9.50 -3.52
CA ALA A 55 -5.47 9.61 -3.00
C ALA A 55 -5.07 11.08 -2.77
N ARG A 56 -5.29 11.93 -3.77
CA ARG A 56 -5.02 13.37 -3.69
C ARG A 56 -5.80 14.05 -2.56
N LEU A 57 -7.10 13.78 -2.44
CA LEU A 57 -7.92 14.32 -1.36
C LEU A 57 -7.44 13.86 0.01
N ARG A 58 -6.99 12.60 0.15
CA ARG A 58 -6.46 12.09 1.41
C ARG A 58 -5.14 12.78 1.81
N MET A 59 -4.26 13.04 0.83
CA MET A 59 -3.00 13.77 1.06
C MET A 59 -3.25 15.25 1.37
N GLN A 60 -4.26 15.86 0.74
CA GLN A 60 -4.65 17.24 1.01
C GLN A 60 -5.31 17.41 2.40
N TYR A 61 -6.05 16.38 2.86
CA TYR A 61 -6.77 16.40 4.13
C TYR A 61 -6.45 15.17 5.00
N PRO A 62 -5.22 15.08 5.56
CA PRO A 62 -4.75 13.88 6.26
C PRO A 62 -5.47 13.64 7.60
N GLU A 63 -5.93 14.70 8.26
CA GLU A 63 -6.63 14.61 9.55
C GLU A 63 -8.16 14.51 9.39
N MET A 64 -8.67 14.67 8.17
CA MET A 64 -10.10 14.66 7.93
C MET A 64 -10.65 13.22 8.03
N PRO A 65 -11.75 13.02 8.79
CA PRO A 65 -12.37 11.70 8.89
C PRO A 65 -12.97 11.28 7.54
N LEU A 66 -12.98 9.96 7.30
CA LEU A 66 -13.44 9.35 6.05
C LEU A 66 -14.82 9.85 5.59
N ALA A 67 -15.75 10.04 6.52
CA ALA A 67 -17.09 10.52 6.22
C ALA A 67 -17.09 11.95 5.64
N LYS A 68 -16.28 12.85 6.19
CA LYS A 68 -16.14 14.23 5.69
C LYS A 68 -15.37 14.29 4.38
N LEU A 69 -14.39 13.42 4.21
CA LEU A 69 -13.66 13.31 2.96
C LEU A 69 -14.56 12.83 1.81
N ALA A 70 -15.54 11.97 2.11
CA ALA A 70 -16.51 11.46 1.15
C ALA A 70 -17.48 12.55 0.63
N GLU A 71 -17.84 13.51 1.49
CA GLU A 71 -18.67 14.68 1.13
C GLU A 71 -17.93 15.69 0.23
N LYS A 72 -16.59 15.65 0.17
CA LYS A 72 -15.77 16.55 -0.66
C LYS A 72 -15.69 16.11 -2.12
N PHE A 73 -16.20 14.94 -2.47
CA PHE A 73 -16.27 14.49 -3.86
C PHE A 73 -17.45 15.12 -4.59
N ASP A 74 -17.29 15.33 -5.89
CA ASP A 74 -18.36 15.73 -6.79
C ASP A 74 -18.47 14.70 -7.93
N PRO A 75 -19.54 13.88 -7.97
CA PRO A 75 -20.63 13.78 -7.00
C PRO A 75 -20.19 13.17 -5.66
N PRO A 76 -20.91 13.45 -4.55
CA PRO A 76 -20.55 12.95 -3.22
C PRO A 76 -20.62 11.42 -3.20
N VAL A 77 -19.62 10.82 -2.56
CA VAL A 77 -19.53 9.36 -2.46
C VAL A 77 -20.00 8.90 -1.09
N SER A 78 -20.51 7.67 -1.01
CA SER A 78 -20.82 7.08 0.29
C SER A 78 -19.54 6.76 1.04
N LYS A 79 -19.58 6.78 2.38
CA LYS A 79 -18.47 6.34 3.25
C LYS A 79 -17.94 4.95 2.84
N ALA A 80 -18.85 4.02 2.55
CA ALA A 80 -18.51 2.67 2.10
C ALA A 80 -17.84 2.67 0.71
N GLY A 81 -18.33 3.49 -0.23
CA GLY A 81 -17.73 3.65 -1.54
C GLY A 81 -16.30 4.19 -1.47
N LEU A 82 -16.05 5.19 -0.63
CA LEU A 82 -14.69 5.72 -0.43
C LEU A 82 -13.78 4.71 0.29
N SER A 83 -14.30 3.99 1.28
CA SER A 83 -13.54 2.90 1.94
C SER A 83 -13.10 1.83 0.95
N HIS A 84 -13.97 1.43 0.03
CA HIS A 84 -13.62 0.45 -1.00
C HIS A 84 -12.54 0.99 -1.95
N ARG A 85 -12.63 2.26 -2.35
CA ARG A 85 -11.58 2.92 -3.16
C ARG A 85 -10.23 2.88 -2.46
N PHE A 86 -10.19 3.22 -1.18
CA PHE A 86 -8.96 3.15 -0.38
C PHE A 86 -8.42 1.73 -0.23
N LYS A 87 -9.29 0.73 -0.07
CA LYS A 87 -8.86 -0.67 -0.09
C LYS A 87 -8.18 -1.03 -1.41
N ARG A 88 -8.72 -0.59 -2.55
CA ARG A 88 -8.11 -0.83 -3.87
C ARG A 88 -6.74 -0.15 -4.04
N ILE A 89 -6.56 1.03 -3.46
CA ILE A 89 -5.26 1.73 -3.44
C ILE A 89 -4.25 0.92 -2.63
N GLN A 90 -4.64 0.42 -1.45
CA GLN A 90 -3.78 -0.45 -0.64
C GLN A 90 -3.43 -1.75 -1.36
N GLU A 91 -4.39 -2.37 -2.05
CA GLU A 91 -4.15 -3.57 -2.86
C GLU A 91 -3.17 -3.30 -4.01
N ALA A 92 -3.25 -2.14 -4.65
CA ALA A 92 -2.30 -1.74 -5.69
C ALA A 92 -0.89 -1.57 -5.13
N ALA A 93 -0.74 -0.90 -3.98
CA ALA A 93 0.55 -0.75 -3.30
C ALA A 93 1.12 -2.11 -2.86
N ALA A 94 0.27 -3.01 -2.34
CA ALA A 94 0.69 -4.36 -1.95
C ALA A 94 1.17 -5.18 -3.16
N ARG A 95 0.49 -5.08 -4.31
CA ARG A 95 0.91 -5.72 -5.56
C ARG A 95 2.25 -5.17 -6.06
N LEU A 96 2.43 -3.86 -5.98
CA LEU A 96 3.68 -3.20 -6.34
C LEU A 96 4.84 -3.72 -5.46
N ASN A 97 4.62 -3.80 -4.14
CA ASN A 97 5.62 -4.32 -3.21
C ASN A 97 5.93 -5.81 -3.46
N ALA A 98 4.91 -6.63 -3.72
CA ALA A 98 5.09 -8.04 -4.07
C ALA A 98 5.85 -8.22 -5.40
N ALA A 99 5.60 -7.35 -6.38
CA ALA A 99 6.34 -7.34 -7.64
C ALA A 99 7.80 -6.88 -7.44
N ALA A 100 8.05 -5.91 -6.56
CA ALA A 100 9.40 -5.47 -6.22
C ALA A 100 10.21 -6.57 -5.52
N SER A 101 9.57 -7.38 -4.66
CA SER A 101 10.20 -8.55 -4.05
C SER A 101 10.40 -9.74 -4.99
N ALA A 102 9.84 -9.68 -6.20
CA ALA A 102 9.87 -10.75 -7.19
C ALA A 102 10.82 -10.45 -8.36
N GLN A 103 11.77 -9.52 -8.22
CA GLN A 103 12.85 -9.33 -9.18
C GLN A 103 13.80 -10.55 -9.11
N PRO A 104 13.89 -11.39 -10.16
CA PRO A 104 15.06 -12.21 -10.37
C PRO A 104 16.19 -11.27 -10.81
N GLU A 105 17.35 -11.45 -10.20
CA GLU A 105 18.64 -10.99 -10.68
C GLU A 105 18.73 -11.14 -12.22
N GLU A 106 18.68 -10.06 -12.99
CA GLU A 106 19.29 -9.98 -14.34
C GLU A 106 19.07 -8.61 -14.99
N GLN A 107 20.12 -7.78 -15.01
CA GLN A 107 20.62 -7.18 -16.24
C GLN A 107 22.03 -6.64 -15.98
N GLY A 108 23.01 -7.47 -16.32
CA GLY A 108 24.43 -7.16 -16.20
C GLY A 108 25.31 -8.26 -16.77
N ASN A 109 24.96 -8.82 -17.94
CA ASN A 109 25.89 -9.67 -18.67
C ASN A 109 25.92 -9.31 -20.15
N PRO A 110 27.08 -8.84 -20.63
CA PRO A 110 27.57 -9.28 -21.92
C PRO A 110 28.93 -9.98 -21.73
N LYS A 111 28.84 -11.31 -21.66
CA LYS A 111 29.59 -12.27 -22.48
C LYS A 111 31.11 -12.06 -22.55
N GLU A 112 31.82 -12.87 -21.79
CA GLU A 112 33.21 -13.29 -22.10
C GLU A 112 33.37 -13.70 -23.58
N PRO A 113 34.57 -13.50 -24.12
CA PRO A 113 35.37 -14.71 -24.33
C PRO A 113 36.79 -14.57 -23.76
N GLU A 114 37.15 -15.47 -22.84
CA GLU A 114 38.51 -15.98 -22.80
C GLU A 114 38.86 -16.65 -24.15
N PRO A 115 40.15 -16.67 -24.52
CA PRO A 115 40.85 -17.92 -24.29
C PRO A 115 42.18 -17.72 -23.58
N ALA A 116 42.31 -18.45 -22.48
CA ALA A 116 43.55 -18.75 -21.80
C ALA A 116 44.54 -19.52 -22.69
N GLY A 117 45.82 -19.22 -22.49
CA GLY A 117 46.92 -20.17 -22.62
C GLY A 117 47.84 -19.93 -23.81
N GLN A 118 49.15 -20.12 -23.72
CA GLN A 118 49.97 -20.64 -22.63
C GLN A 118 51.42 -20.19 -22.87
N ASP A 119 52.08 -19.93 -21.75
CA ASP A 119 53.50 -19.98 -21.44
C ASP A 119 54.39 -20.81 -22.40
N ILE A 120 55.59 -20.28 -22.76
CA ILE A 120 56.88 -20.99 -22.63
C ILE A 120 58.08 -20.04 -22.84
N ALA A 121 58.69 -19.63 -21.73
CA ALA A 121 60.13 -19.66 -21.41
C ALA A 121 61.22 -18.93 -22.28
N PRO A 122 62.45 -18.71 -21.74
CA PRO A 122 63.36 -17.60 -22.11
C PRO A 122 64.61 -17.97 -22.94
N SER A 123 65.19 -16.96 -23.65
CA SER A 123 66.60 -16.83 -24.13
C SER A 123 67.20 -18.03 -24.94
N PRO A 124 68.47 -18.03 -25.43
CA PRO A 124 69.46 -16.99 -25.75
C PRO A 124 69.95 -17.06 -27.23
N GLN A 125 70.74 -16.06 -27.66
CA GLN A 125 72.06 -16.14 -28.35
C GLN A 125 72.43 -14.75 -28.86
#